data_AF-A0A521G0L0-F1
#
_entry.id   AF-A0A521G0L0-F1
#
_cell.length_a   1.000
_cell.length_b   1.000
_cell.length_c   1.000
_cell.angle_alpha   90.00
_cell.angle_beta   90.00
_cell.angle_gamma   90.00
#
_symmetry.space_group_name_H-M   'P 1'
#
loop_
_entity.id
_entity.type
_entity.pdbx_description
1 polymer ?
#
loop_
_entity_poly.entity_id
_entity_poly.type
_entity_poly.pdbx_seq_one_letter_code
_entity_poly.pdbx_strand_id
1 'polypeptide(L)'
;MKKILCAAFLLVLLAQPALAAWTDKFTEDFDKFGLDTAVENALDNEVKSVDILTFVVQNRTKFSTKMSLKALYCAGQDRDVVRETASKLGIAVEEISKALQESIAECGSKMALQDRDVEKVPNNGNLSGKAPQQARNTPPQAQAPAAPKKPAALIDTPRRRPNIHPSPSNP
;
A
#
# COMPACT_ATOMS: atom_id res chain seq x y z
N MET A 1 -5.82 23.75 47.35
CA MET A 1 -5.32 23.38 46.00
C MET A 1 -5.56 21.89 45.68
N LYS A 2 -6.80 21.38 45.80
CA LYS A 2 -7.16 19.97 45.51
C LYS A 2 -8.23 19.81 44.42
N LYS A 3 -8.83 20.91 43.95
CA LYS A 3 -9.97 20.90 43.02
C LYS A 3 -9.57 20.98 41.53
N ILE A 4 -8.29 21.22 41.23
CA ILE A 4 -7.81 21.41 39.85
C ILE A 4 -7.38 20.07 39.21
N LEU A 5 -6.98 19.09 40.03
CA LEU A 5 -6.55 17.77 39.56
C LEU A 5 -7.69 16.92 38.96
N CYS A 6 -8.94 17.12 39.38
CA CYS A 6 -10.07 16.34 38.84
C CYS A 6 -10.51 16.76 37.43
N ALA A 7 -10.31 18.02 37.04
CA ALA A 7 -10.75 18.51 35.74
C ALA A 7 -9.86 18.01 34.57
N ALA A 8 -8.56 17.82 34.81
CA ALA A 8 -7.63 17.32 33.79
C ALA A 8 -7.83 15.81 33.50
N PHE A 9 -8.27 15.04 34.48
CA PHE A 9 -8.46 13.58 34.34
C PHE A 9 -9.69 13.25 33.47
N LEU A 10 -10.74 14.09 33.51
CA LEU A 10 -11.96 13.93 32.72
C LEU A 10 -11.74 14.22 31.22
N LEU A 11 -10.78 15.09 30.88
CA LEU A 11 -10.44 15.42 29.49
C LEU A 11 -9.65 14.31 28.79
N VAL A 12 -8.84 13.53 29.54
CA VAL A 12 -8.07 12.41 28.99
C VAL A 12 -8.94 11.20 28.64
N LEU A 13 -10.05 10.98 29.37
CA LEU A 13 -10.97 9.86 29.13
C LEU A 13 -11.80 10.01 27.85
N LEU A 14 -11.99 11.23 27.35
CA LEU A 14 -12.78 11.49 26.14
C LEU A 14 -11.99 11.26 24.83
N ALA A 15 -10.67 11.11 24.90
CA ALA A 15 -9.81 10.92 23.72
C ALA A 15 -9.61 9.46 23.30
N GLN A 16 -10.03 8.50 24.14
CA GLN A 16 -9.82 7.06 23.87
C GLN A 16 -10.73 6.41 22.81
N PRO A 17 -11.96 6.85 22.49
CA PRO A 17 -12.83 6.08 21.61
C PRO A 17 -12.39 6.11 20.14
N ALA A 18 -11.60 7.11 19.72
CA ALA A 18 -11.14 7.21 18.34
C ALA A 18 -10.11 6.13 17.98
N LEU A 19 -9.28 5.68 18.94
CA LEU A 19 -8.21 4.71 18.70
C LEU A 19 -8.72 3.28 18.45
N ALA A 20 -9.87 2.91 19.03
CA ALA A 20 -10.44 1.57 18.85
C ALA A 20 -11.27 1.44 17.56
N ALA A 21 -11.96 2.51 17.18
CA ALA A 21 -12.89 2.46 16.05
C ALA A 21 -12.18 2.23 14.70
N TRP A 22 -11.00 2.85 14.49
CA TRP A 22 -10.30 2.70 13.21
C TRP A 22 -9.63 1.32 13.07
N THR A 23 -9.16 0.70 14.16
CA THR A 23 -8.50 -0.62 14.10
C THR A 23 -9.48 -1.74 13.77
N ASP A 24 -10.71 -1.66 14.29
CA ASP A 24 -11.77 -2.61 13.95
C ASP A 24 -12.14 -2.47 12.48
N LYS A 25 -12.30 -1.23 12.01
CA LYS A 25 -12.61 -0.95 10.61
C LYS A 25 -11.49 -1.38 9.66
N PHE A 26 -10.24 -1.11 10.03
CA PHE A 26 -9.06 -1.56 9.28
C PHE A 26 -9.04 -3.09 9.13
N THR A 27 -9.38 -3.80 10.20
CA THR A 27 -9.42 -5.26 10.20
C THR A 27 -10.56 -5.79 9.34
N GLU A 28 -11.75 -5.16 9.41
CA GLU A 28 -12.89 -5.48 8.55
C GLU A 28 -12.55 -5.28 7.07
N ASP A 29 -11.97 -4.12 6.74
CA ASP A 29 -11.58 -3.79 5.36
C ASP A 29 -10.47 -4.71 4.86
N PHE A 30 -9.53 -5.10 5.73
CA PHE A 30 -8.51 -6.09 5.39
C PHE A 30 -9.12 -7.46 5.07
N ASP A 31 -10.02 -7.96 5.92
CA ASP A 31 -10.65 -9.26 5.72
C ASP A 31 -11.54 -9.29 4.46
N LYS A 32 -12.10 -8.13 4.09
CA LYS A 32 -13.04 -8.00 2.96
C LYS A 32 -12.38 -7.65 1.63
N PHE A 33 -11.39 -6.76 1.63
CA PHE A 33 -10.81 -6.16 0.43
C PHE A 33 -9.29 -6.36 0.33
N GLY A 34 -8.65 -6.78 1.42
CA GLY A 34 -7.20 -6.96 1.49
C GLY A 34 -6.46 -5.74 2.05
N LEU A 35 -5.15 -5.90 2.21
CA LEU A 35 -4.31 -4.95 2.93
C LEU A 35 -4.15 -3.60 2.23
N ASP A 36 -4.05 -3.60 0.90
CA ASP A 36 -3.85 -2.36 0.13
C ASP A 36 -5.03 -1.40 0.34
N THR A 37 -6.27 -1.90 0.17
CA THR A 37 -7.50 -1.10 0.40
C THR A 37 -7.68 -0.73 1.86
N ALA A 38 -7.36 -1.61 2.81
CA ALA A 38 -7.45 -1.28 4.24
C ALA A 38 -6.50 -0.13 4.62
N VAL A 39 -5.29 -0.11 4.06
CA VAL A 39 -4.32 0.97 4.28
C VAL A 39 -4.76 2.27 3.60
N GLU A 40 -5.23 2.22 2.36
CA GLU A 40 -5.78 3.38 1.65
C GLU A 40 -6.95 4.00 2.42
N ASN A 41 -7.94 3.19 2.82
CA ASN A 41 -9.07 3.64 3.62
C ASN A 41 -8.63 4.25 4.96
N ALA A 42 -7.65 3.67 5.65
CA ALA A 42 -7.16 4.22 6.91
C ALA A 42 -6.49 5.59 6.73
N LEU A 43 -5.69 5.74 5.66
CA LEU A 43 -5.08 7.03 5.32
C LEU A 43 -6.14 8.08 4.96
N ASP A 44 -7.19 7.69 4.22
CA ASP A 44 -8.33 8.56 3.90
C ASP A 44 -9.12 9.01 5.15
N ASN A 45 -9.11 8.20 6.20
CA ASN A 45 -9.67 8.52 7.52
C ASN A 45 -8.67 9.25 8.44
N GLU A 46 -7.62 9.85 7.87
CA GLU A 46 -6.58 10.62 8.56
C GLU A 46 -5.79 9.83 9.62
N VAL A 47 -5.81 8.49 9.54
CA VAL A 47 -4.98 7.64 10.41
C VAL A 47 -3.52 7.77 9.97
N LYS A 48 -2.63 8.07 10.90
CA LYS A 48 -1.21 8.27 10.57
C LYS A 48 -0.54 6.95 10.21
N SER A 49 0.40 7.00 9.27
CA SER A 49 1.23 5.86 8.86
C SER A 49 1.93 5.17 10.03
N VAL A 50 2.31 5.93 11.07
CA VAL A 50 2.87 5.38 12.31
C VAL A 50 1.88 4.56 13.11
N ASP A 51 0.63 4.98 13.19
CA ASP A 51 -0.41 4.26 13.94
C ASP A 51 -0.79 2.98 13.19
N ILE A 52 -0.93 3.05 11.87
CA ILE A 52 -1.16 1.89 10.98
C ILE A 52 -0.02 0.87 11.14
N LEU A 53 1.23 1.30 11.01
CA LEU A 53 2.37 0.39 11.08
C LEU A 53 2.59 -0.14 12.51
N THR A 54 2.29 0.65 13.54
CA THR A 54 2.29 0.20 14.94
C THR A 54 1.28 -0.92 15.14
N PHE A 55 0.04 -0.73 14.66
CA PHE A 55 -1.01 -1.75 14.75
C PHE A 55 -0.60 -3.04 14.02
N VAL A 56 -0.05 -2.94 12.82
CA VAL A 56 0.49 -4.08 12.05
C VAL A 56 1.59 -4.80 12.83
N VAL A 57 2.55 -4.05 13.39
CA VAL A 57 3.68 -4.62 14.14
C VAL A 57 3.22 -5.30 15.43
N GLN A 58 2.18 -4.78 16.08
CA GLN A 58 1.57 -5.41 17.25
C GLN A 58 0.75 -6.66 16.87
N ASN A 59 0.24 -6.73 15.65
CA ASN A 59 -0.61 -7.82 15.15
C ASN A 59 0.07 -8.64 14.03
N ARG A 60 1.37 -8.91 14.16
CA ARG A 60 2.19 -9.63 13.17
C ARG A 60 1.70 -11.04 12.82
N THR A 61 0.84 -11.63 13.65
CA THR A 61 0.19 -12.93 13.35
C THR A 61 -0.83 -12.82 12.22
N LYS A 62 -1.43 -11.63 12.03
CA LYS A 62 -2.43 -11.37 10.99
C LYS A 62 -1.85 -10.54 9.84
N PHE A 63 -0.92 -9.64 10.12
CA PHE A 63 -0.37 -8.72 9.11
C PHE A 63 1.12 -8.93 8.88
N SER A 64 1.51 -9.00 7.60
CA SER A 64 2.92 -9.04 7.21
C SER A 64 3.50 -7.63 7.14
N THR A 65 4.49 -7.33 7.98
CA THR A 65 5.18 -6.03 7.99
C THR A 65 5.68 -5.62 6.61
N LYS A 66 6.25 -6.56 5.84
CA LYS A 66 6.72 -6.30 4.47
C LYS A 66 5.58 -5.86 3.55
N MET A 67 4.44 -6.55 3.61
CA MET A 67 3.28 -6.21 2.79
C MET A 67 2.65 -4.88 3.23
N SER A 68 2.68 -4.55 4.53
CA SER A 68 2.17 -3.28 5.04
C SER A 68 3.05 -2.09 4.63
N LEU A 69 4.38 -2.24 4.61
CA LEU A 69 5.28 -1.21 4.09
C LEU A 69 5.01 -0.94 2.61
N LYS A 70 4.77 -2.01 1.84
CA LYS A 70 4.36 -1.92 0.44
C LYS A 70 3.02 -1.21 0.28
N ALA A 71 2.00 -1.64 1.00
CA ALA A 71 0.66 -1.04 0.96
C ALA A 71 0.72 0.46 1.29
N LEU A 72 1.44 0.85 2.34
CA LEU A 72 1.64 2.26 2.71
C LEU A 72 2.29 3.06 1.57
N TYR A 73 3.37 2.54 1.01
CA TYR A 73 4.01 3.18 -0.14
C TYR A 73 3.02 3.26 -1.29
N CYS A 74 2.42 2.17 -1.75
CA CYS A 74 1.48 2.15 -2.88
C CYS A 74 0.25 3.05 -2.71
N ALA A 75 -0.16 3.33 -1.46
CA ALA A 75 -1.24 4.25 -1.11
C ALA A 75 -0.83 5.74 -1.15
N GLY A 76 0.34 6.09 -1.69
CA GLY A 76 0.74 7.50 -1.86
C GLY A 76 1.67 8.02 -0.76
N GLN A 77 2.03 7.22 0.25
CA GLN A 77 2.93 7.72 1.29
C GLN A 77 4.36 7.87 0.79
N ASP A 78 4.98 8.99 1.17
CA ASP A 78 6.36 9.27 0.83
C ASP A 78 7.31 8.17 1.36
N ARG A 79 8.27 7.77 0.53
CA ARG A 79 9.24 6.72 0.85
C ARG A 79 9.98 7.00 2.16
N ASP A 80 10.40 8.24 2.37
CA ASP A 80 11.19 8.64 3.54
C ASP A 80 10.31 8.65 4.79
N VAL A 81 9.03 9.02 4.67
CA VAL A 81 8.04 8.89 5.77
C VAL A 81 7.85 7.43 6.16
N VAL A 82 7.66 6.53 5.18
CA VAL A 82 7.50 5.09 5.46
C VAL A 82 8.78 4.51 6.09
N ARG A 83 9.97 4.89 5.59
CA ARG A 83 11.25 4.45 6.16
C ARG A 83 11.44 4.93 7.59
N GLU A 84 11.20 6.21 7.86
CA GLU A 84 11.34 6.79 9.20
C GLU A 84 10.39 6.11 10.19
N THR A 85 9.15 5.92 9.78
CA THR A 85 8.11 5.26 10.58
C THR A 85 8.50 3.83 10.93
N ALA A 86 8.97 3.06 9.95
CA ALA A 86 9.40 1.68 10.15
C ALA A 86 10.64 1.58 11.06
N SER A 87 11.59 2.51 10.89
CA SER A 87 12.80 2.58 11.71
C SER A 87 12.48 2.90 13.18
N LYS A 88 11.51 3.80 13.43
CA LYS A 88 11.02 4.12 14.79
C LYS A 88 10.42 2.91 15.51
N LEU A 89 9.91 1.94 14.75
CA LEU A 89 9.34 0.69 15.28
C LEU A 89 10.36 -0.45 15.39
N GLY A 90 11.65 -0.16 15.16
CA GLY A 90 12.74 -1.13 15.31
C GLY A 90 12.81 -2.17 14.19
N ILE A 91 12.22 -1.90 13.02
CA ILE A 91 12.40 -2.76 11.84
C ILE A 91 13.79 -2.49 11.26
N ALA A 92 14.52 -3.55 10.90
CA ALA A 92 15.88 -3.43 10.39
C ALA A 92 15.93 -2.62 9.08
N VAL A 93 16.91 -1.74 8.94
CA VAL A 93 17.03 -0.82 7.79
C VAL A 93 17.15 -1.59 6.47
N GLU A 94 17.81 -2.73 6.48
CA GLU A 94 17.96 -3.63 5.34
C GLU A 94 16.61 -4.21 4.90
N GLU A 95 15.77 -4.62 5.85
CA GLU A 95 14.43 -5.14 5.57
C GLU A 95 13.52 -4.05 5.01
N ILE A 96 13.57 -2.84 5.60
CA ILE A 96 12.82 -1.68 5.12
C ILE A 96 13.24 -1.33 3.69
N SER A 97 14.56 -1.25 3.44
CA SER A 97 15.10 -0.86 2.14
C SER A 97 14.72 -1.86 1.05
N LYS A 98 14.82 -3.16 1.35
CA LYS A 98 14.39 -4.22 0.42
C LYS A 98 12.90 -4.16 0.13
N ALA A 99 12.06 -4.03 1.17
CA ALA A 99 10.61 -3.93 1.00
C ALA A 99 10.21 -2.71 0.17
N LEU A 100 10.78 -1.54 0.45
CA LEU A 100 10.51 -0.31 -0.31
C LEU A 100 11.02 -0.40 -1.75
N GLN A 101 12.18 -0.99 -2.00
CA GLN A 101 12.69 -1.16 -3.36
C GLN A 101 11.76 -2.02 -4.22
N GLU A 102 11.27 -3.14 -3.67
CA GLU A 102 10.27 -3.98 -4.34
C GLU A 102 8.97 -3.19 -4.56
N SER A 103 8.53 -2.41 -3.56
CA SER A 103 7.31 -1.60 -3.65
C SER A 103 7.40 -0.52 -4.73
N ILE A 104 8.56 0.13 -4.89
CA ILE A 104 8.82 1.12 -5.95
C ILE A 104 8.74 0.47 -7.33
N ALA A 105 9.30 -0.73 -7.49
CA ALA A 105 9.24 -1.43 -8.77
C ALA A 105 7.80 -1.78 -9.18
N GLU A 106 6.93 -2.08 -8.22
CA GLU A 106 5.55 -2.48 -8.48
C GLU A 106 4.58 -1.29 -8.58
N CYS A 107 4.74 -0.28 -7.73
CA CYS A 107 3.80 0.84 -7.59
C CYS A 107 4.33 2.18 -8.10
N GLY A 108 5.65 2.34 -8.30
CA GLY A 108 6.26 3.60 -8.71
C GLY A 108 5.80 4.10 -10.09
N SER A 109 5.39 3.19 -10.99
CA SER A 109 4.79 3.54 -12.28
C SER A 109 3.40 4.19 -12.12
N LYS A 110 2.63 3.83 -11.08
CA LYS A 110 1.33 4.44 -10.77
C LYS A 110 1.49 5.84 -10.17
N MET A 111 2.50 6.05 -9.33
CA MET A 111 2.74 7.36 -8.70
C MET A 111 3.21 8.43 -9.67
N ALA A 112 4.12 8.07 -10.59
CA ALA A 112 4.61 8.99 -11.60
C ALA A 112 3.52 9.49 -12.57
N LEU A 113 2.36 8.81 -12.62
CA LEU A 113 1.19 9.25 -13.39
C LEU A 113 0.30 10.20 -12.60
N GLN A 114 0.17 10.04 -11.28
CA GLN A 114 -0.62 10.95 -10.44
C GLN A 114 0.02 12.34 -10.32
N ASP A 115 1.35 12.42 -10.30
CA ASP A 115 2.08 13.70 -10.28
C ASP A 115 2.05 14.46 -11.62
N ARG A 116 1.73 13.78 -12.73
CA ARG A 116 1.69 14.42 -14.07
C ARG A 116 0.43 15.21 -14.36
N ASP A 117 -0.62 15.04 -13.57
CA ASP A 117 -1.87 15.82 -13.73
C ASP A 117 -1.92 17.08 -12.84
N VAL A 118 -0.85 17.37 -12.09
CA VAL A 118 -0.72 18.57 -11.24
C VAL A 118 0.46 19.46 -11.66
N GLU A 119 0.76 19.55 -12.95
CA GLU A 119 1.60 20.64 -13.46
C GLU A 119 0.70 21.80 -13.92
N LYS A 120 0.27 22.60 -12.94
CA LYS A 120 -0.32 23.92 -13.19
C LYS A 120 0.77 24.82 -13.75
N VAL A 121 0.94 24.80 -15.08
CA VAL A 121 1.83 25.69 -15.84
C VAL A 121 1.63 27.14 -15.38
N PRO A 122 2.61 27.77 -14.69
CA PRO A 122 2.62 29.21 -14.61
C PRO A 122 3.08 29.72 -15.97
N ASN A 123 2.12 30.15 -16.78
CA ASN A 123 2.33 30.88 -18.02
C ASN A 123 2.88 32.27 -17.67
N ASN A 124 4.16 32.34 -17.28
CA ASN A 124 4.88 33.60 -17.18
C ASN A 124 5.80 33.69 -18.41
N GLY A 125 5.32 34.46 -19.38
CA GLY A 125 6.05 34.78 -20.58
C GLY A 125 7.41 35.38 -20.26
N ASN A 126 8.45 34.79 -20.84
CA ASN A 126 9.62 35.55 -21.20
C ASN A 126 10.21 34.99 -22.49
N LEU A 127 10.10 35.79 -23.55
CA LEU A 127 10.79 35.62 -24.81
C LEU A 127 12.29 35.85 -24.56
N SER A 128 13.12 34.82 -24.72
CA SER A 128 14.48 35.02 -25.21
C SER A 128 15.08 33.72 -25.69
N GLY A 129 15.55 33.77 -26.93
CA GLY A 129 16.01 32.62 -27.67
C GLY A 129 17.38 32.13 -27.25
N LYS A 130 17.59 30.83 -27.45
CA LYS A 130 18.66 30.28 -28.30
C LYS A 130 18.53 28.76 -28.31
N ALA A 131 18.17 28.21 -29.46
CA ALA A 131 18.59 26.86 -29.82
C ALA A 131 20.12 26.88 -30.08
N PRO A 132 20.80 25.74 -29.89
CA PRO A 132 20.95 24.87 -31.05
C PRO A 132 20.69 23.38 -30.77
N GLN A 133 20.15 22.74 -31.80
CA GLN A 133 20.13 21.31 -32.01
C GLN A 133 21.51 20.68 -31.78
N GLN A 134 21.55 19.55 -31.09
CA GLN A 134 22.51 18.50 -31.44
C GLN A 134 21.85 17.13 -31.34
N ALA A 135 21.54 16.60 -32.52
CA ALA A 135 21.09 15.23 -32.74
C ALA A 135 22.20 14.23 -32.40
N ARG A 136 21.84 13.13 -31.74
CA ARG A 136 22.64 11.90 -31.81
C ARG A 136 21.76 10.66 -31.68
N ASN A 137 21.23 10.26 -32.83
CA ASN A 137 21.21 8.90 -33.36
C ASN A 137 21.25 7.75 -32.32
N THR A 138 20.10 7.13 -32.08
CA THR A 138 20.02 5.69 -31.79
C THR A 138 19.26 5.00 -32.93
N PRO A 139 19.79 3.90 -33.50
CA PRO A 139 19.18 3.22 -34.64
C PRO A 139 17.80 2.62 -34.32
N PRO A 140 16.90 2.52 -35.31
CA PRO A 140 15.69 1.74 -35.19
C PRO A 140 16.05 0.25 -35.22
N GLN A 141 15.84 -0.47 -34.12
CA GLN A 141 15.90 -1.92 -34.18
C GLN A 141 14.60 -2.44 -34.78
N ALA A 142 14.76 -3.09 -35.93
CA ALA A 142 13.71 -3.54 -36.82
C ALA A 142 12.73 -4.51 -36.16
N GLN A 143 11.45 -4.27 -36.43
CA GLN A 143 10.41 -5.29 -36.40
C GLN A 143 10.80 -6.43 -37.36
N ALA A 144 10.77 -7.67 -36.87
CA ALA A 144 10.60 -8.84 -37.72
C ALA A 144 9.19 -9.41 -37.49
N PRO A 145 8.36 -9.51 -38.54
CA PRO A 145 7.06 -10.15 -38.49
C PRO A 145 7.17 -11.65 -38.81
N ALA A 146 6.34 -12.49 -38.18
CA ALA A 146 5.44 -13.42 -38.88
C ALA A 146 4.71 -14.35 -37.88
N ALA A 147 3.41 -14.47 -38.12
CA ALA A 147 2.39 -15.25 -37.44
C ALA A 147 2.47 -16.78 -37.77
N PRO A 148 1.36 -17.54 -37.70
CA PRO A 148 0.64 -18.07 -36.54
C PRO A 148 0.60 -19.62 -36.54
N LYS A 149 0.34 -20.28 -35.40
CA LYS A 149 -0.30 -21.62 -35.40
C LYS A 149 -1.27 -21.80 -34.23
N LYS A 150 -2.51 -22.12 -34.63
CA LYS A 150 -3.73 -22.45 -33.87
C LYS A 150 -3.68 -23.94 -33.39
N PRO A 151 -4.75 -24.51 -32.79
CA PRO A 151 -5.10 -24.59 -31.37
C PRO A 151 -5.03 -26.04 -30.80
N ALA A 152 -5.45 -26.15 -29.52
CA ALA A 152 -6.04 -27.32 -28.84
C ALA A 152 -5.12 -28.18 -27.95
N ALA A 153 -5.38 -28.11 -26.64
CA ALA A 153 -5.62 -29.30 -25.81
C ALA A 153 -6.36 -28.89 -24.53
N LEU A 154 -7.67 -29.10 -24.54
CA LEU A 154 -8.55 -29.18 -23.39
C LEU A 154 -8.09 -30.38 -22.55
N ILE A 155 -7.47 -30.15 -21.40
CA ILE A 155 -7.22 -31.21 -20.40
C ILE A 155 -8.23 -31.03 -19.27
N ASP A 156 -9.30 -31.80 -19.43
CA ASP A 156 -10.29 -32.16 -18.43
C ASP A 156 -9.60 -32.66 -17.16
N THR A 157 -9.77 -31.96 -16.04
CA THR A 157 -9.28 -32.41 -14.73
C THR A 157 -10.45 -32.99 -13.95
N PRO A 158 -10.45 -34.28 -13.59
CA PRO A 158 -11.56 -34.91 -12.91
C PRO A 158 -11.77 -34.34 -11.50
N ARG A 159 -12.97 -33.81 -11.31
CA ARG A 159 -13.57 -33.34 -10.06
C ARG A 159 -13.60 -34.49 -9.03
N ARG A 160 -12.61 -34.54 -8.13
CA ARG A 160 -12.62 -35.45 -6.97
C ARG A 160 -13.73 -35.01 -6.01
N ARG A 161 -14.80 -35.80 -5.89
CA ARG A 161 -15.88 -35.58 -4.92
C ARG A 161 -15.31 -35.60 -3.49
N PRO A 162 -15.78 -34.73 -2.58
CA PRO A 162 -15.59 -34.93 -1.16
C PRO A 162 -16.39 -36.16 -0.71
N ASN A 163 -15.70 -37.03 0.02
CA ASN A 163 -16.27 -38.19 0.68
C ASN A 163 -17.12 -37.69 1.87
N ILE A 164 -18.44 -37.76 1.75
CA ILE A 164 -19.36 -37.43 2.83
C ILE A 164 -19.41 -38.65 3.76
N HIS A 165 -18.76 -38.54 4.91
CA HIS A 165 -18.96 -39.48 6.01
C HIS A 165 -20.25 -39.06 6.76
N PRO A 166 -21.29 -39.91 6.83
CA PRO A 166 -22.39 -39.67 7.75
C PRO A 166 -21.92 -39.92 9.17
N SER A 167 -22.09 -38.91 10.03
CA SER A 167 -21.91 -39.04 11.48
C SER A 167 -23.08 -39.84 12.05
N PRO A 168 -22.86 -40.85 12.90
CA PRO A 168 -23.94 -41.58 13.55
C PRO A 168 -24.62 -40.71 14.60
N SER A 169 -25.94 -40.57 14.46
CA SER A 169 -26.84 -40.09 15.50
C SER A 169 -26.78 -41.04 16.69
N ASN A 170 -26.54 -40.50 17.89
CA ASN A 170 -26.67 -41.24 19.14
C ASN A 170 -28.00 -40.86 19.83
N PRO A 171 -28.58 -41.79 20.61
CA PRO A 171 -29.96 -41.75 21.12
C PRO A 171 -30.21 -40.76 22.26
#